data_AF-A0A3S2Z582-F1
#
_entry.id   AF-A0A3S2Z582-F1
#
_cell.length_a   1.000
_cell.length_b   1.000
_cell.length_c   1.000
_cell.angle_alpha   90.00
_cell.angle_beta   90.00
_cell.angle_gamma   90.00
#
_symmetry.space_group_name_H-M   'P 1'
#
loop_
_entity.id
_entity.type
_entity.pdbx_description
1 polymer ?
#
loop_
_entity_poly.entity_id
_entity_poly.type
_entity_poly.pdbx_seq_one_letter_code
_entity_poly.pdbx_strand_id
1 'polypeptide(L)' 'MTFQDHLRTLAERAISSISAAEAEDIYVISFFIDNERDDPQQPTLTIGYNTAVQFRRSIADASDEAEARWNYAF' A
#
# COMPACT_ATOMS: atom_id res chain seq x y z
N MET A 1 -19.16 -10.38 16.03
CA MET A 1 -18.10 -9.98 15.07
C MET A 1 -16.78 -10.47 15.64
N THR A 2 -16.06 -11.31 14.92
CA THR A 2 -14.77 -11.84 15.39
C THR A 2 -13.66 -10.81 15.23
N PHE A 3 -12.50 -11.01 15.87
CA PHE A 3 -11.31 -10.17 15.65
C PHE A 3 -10.91 -10.13 14.16
N GLN A 4 -10.97 -11.29 13.48
CA GLN A 4 -10.67 -11.39 12.05
C GLN A 4 -11.66 -10.59 11.20
N ASP A 5 -12.95 -10.61 11.52
CA ASP A 5 -13.94 -9.78 10.83
C ASP A 5 -13.64 -8.29 11.02
N HIS A 6 -13.22 -7.89 12.22
CA HIS A 6 -12.84 -6.51 12.51
C HIS A 6 -11.65 -6.04 11.69
N LEU A 7 -10.57 -6.83 11.65
CA LEU A 7 -9.41 -6.51 10.82
C LEU A 7 -9.76 -6.44 9.33
N ARG A 8 -10.56 -7.38 8.82
CA ARG A 8 -11.02 -7.38 7.43
C ARG A 8 -11.79 -6.09 7.12
N THR A 9 -12.75 -5.72 7.96
CA THR A 9 -13.54 -4.48 7.76
C THR A 9 -12.66 -3.23 7.77
N LEU A 10 -11.63 -3.16 8.60
CA LEU A 10 -10.69 -2.03 8.58
C LEU A 10 -9.90 -1.97 7.28
N ALA A 11 -9.37 -3.10 6.81
CA ALA A 11 -8.63 -3.16 5.55
C ALA A 11 -9.52 -2.84 4.34
N GLU A 12 -10.74 -3.39 4.28
CA GLU A 12 -11.73 -3.09 3.23
C GLU A 12 -12.06 -1.59 3.18
N ARG A 13 -12.25 -0.95 4.34
CA ARG A 13 -12.51 0.49 4.42
C ARG A 13 -11.33 1.31 3.92
N ALA A 14 -10.11 0.95 4.30
CA ALA A 14 -8.91 1.63 3.85
C ALA A 14 -8.74 1.51 2.32
N ILE A 15 -8.89 0.31 1.76
CA ILE A 15 -8.80 0.09 0.31
C ILE A 15 -9.93 0.85 -0.42
N SER A 16 -11.14 0.83 0.12
CA SER A 16 -12.29 1.53 -0.48
C SER A 16 -12.17 3.07 -0.41
N SER A 17 -11.21 3.60 0.34
CA SER A 17 -10.95 5.05 0.40
C SER A 17 -10.10 5.57 -0.77
N ILE A 18 -9.46 4.67 -1.52
CA ILE A 18 -8.72 4.99 -2.74
C ILE A 18 -9.73 5.46 -3.81
N SER A 19 -9.42 6.54 -4.52
CA SER A 19 -10.31 7.06 -5.54
C SER A 19 -10.44 6.09 -6.71
N ALA A 20 -11.61 6.05 -7.38
CA ALA A 20 -11.81 5.18 -8.55
C ALA A 20 -10.79 5.45 -9.67
N ALA A 21 -10.44 6.73 -9.87
CA ALA A 21 -9.46 7.13 -10.87
C ALA A 21 -8.04 6.60 -10.56
N GLU A 22 -7.64 6.59 -9.29
CA GLU A 22 -6.37 5.98 -8.88
C GLU A 22 -6.46 4.45 -8.94
N ALA A 23 -7.57 3.86 -8.49
CA ALA A 23 -7.78 2.42 -8.44
C ALA A 23 -7.65 1.73 -9.80
N GLU A 24 -8.09 2.38 -10.88
CA GLU A 24 -7.93 1.86 -12.26
C GLU A 24 -6.46 1.76 -12.69
N ASP A 25 -5.57 2.57 -12.13
CA ASP A 25 -4.16 2.64 -12.50
C ASP A 25 -3.24 1.83 -11.55
N ILE A 26 -3.79 1.29 -10.45
CA ILE A 26 -3.07 0.44 -9.49
C ILE A 26 -2.74 -0.91 -10.13
N TYR A 27 -1.47 -1.30 -10.08
CA TYR A 27 -1.02 -2.64 -10.49
C TYR A 27 -0.54 -3.51 -9.32
N VAL A 28 -0.34 -2.93 -8.13
CA VAL A 28 0.04 -3.67 -6.92
C VAL A 28 -0.48 -2.97 -5.68
N ILE A 29 -0.88 -3.78 -4.69
CA ILE A 29 -1.14 -3.37 -3.32
C ILE A 29 -0.12 -4.07 -2.43
N SER A 30 0.49 -3.33 -1.50
CA SER A 30 1.42 -3.85 -0.51
C SER A 30 0.81 -3.79 0.89
N PHE A 31 1.17 -4.78 1.70
CA PHE A 31 0.78 -4.87 3.11
C PHE A 31 2.05 -4.87 3.95
N PHE A 32 2.26 -3.81 4.71
CA PHE A 32 3.34 -3.73 5.69
C PHE A 32 2.76 -3.88 7.09
N ILE A 33 3.11 -4.97 7.76
CA ILE A 33 2.68 -5.28 9.11
C ILE A 33 3.84 -4.96 10.05
N ASP A 34 3.56 -4.16 11.06
CA ASP A 34 4.55 -3.77 12.06
C ASP A 34 3.87 -3.52 13.41
N ASN A 35 4.64 -3.33 14.47
CA ASN A 35 4.13 -2.95 15.78
C ASN A 35 4.52 -1.50 16.09
N GLU A 36 3.57 -0.69 16.55
CA GLU A 36 3.89 0.67 16.96
C GLU A 36 4.91 0.63 18.11
N ARG A 37 6.11 1.17 17.86
CA ARG A 37 7.24 1.18 18.83
C ARG A 37 7.62 -0.22 19.34
N ASP A 38 7.57 -1.22 18.45
CA ASP A 38 7.84 -2.62 18.77
C ASP A 38 6.92 -3.21 19.86
N ASP A 39 5.77 -2.59 20.15
CA ASP A 39 4.80 -3.09 21.12
C ASP A 39 3.84 -4.10 20.45
N PRO A 40 3.93 -5.42 20.76
CA PRO A 40 3.10 -6.45 20.14
C PRO A 40 1.60 -6.31 20.47
N GLN A 41 1.23 -5.44 21.42
CA GLN A 41 -0.17 -5.12 21.72
C GLN A 41 -0.74 -4.04 20.79
N GLN A 42 0.11 -3.39 19.99
CA GLN A 42 -0.25 -2.32 19.08
C GLN A 42 0.16 -2.65 17.62
N PRO A 43 -0.37 -3.73 17.03
CA PRO A 43 -0.09 -4.07 15.65
C PRO A 43 -0.70 -3.03 14.71
N THR A 44 0.05 -2.71 13.66
CA THR A 44 -0.32 -1.78 12.60
C THR A 44 -0.27 -2.50 11.26
N LEU A 45 -1.16 -2.09 10.36
CA LEU A 45 -1.13 -2.49 8.96
C LEU A 45 -1.11 -1.21 8.12
N THR A 46 -0.01 -0.99 7.42
CA THR A 46 0.07 0.04 6.38
C THR A 46 -0.27 -0.60 5.04
N ILE A 47 -1.27 -0.04 4.35
CA ILE A 47 -1.67 -0.46 3.01
C ILE A 47 -1.12 0.56 2.02
N GLY A 48 -0.17 0.14 1.21
CA GLY A 48 0.39 0.93 0.11
C GLY A 48 -0.08 0.41 -1.24
N TYR A 49 0.11 1.20 -2.29
CA TYR A 49 -0.15 0.78 -3.66
C TYR A 49 0.75 1.56 -4.63
N ASN A 50 1.07 0.93 -5.77
CA ASN A 50 1.77 1.63 -6.86
C ASN A 50 0.88 1.68 -8.10
N THR A 51 1.05 2.76 -8.86
CA THR A 51 0.26 3.07 -10.05
C THR A 51 1.14 3.17 -11.29
N ALA A 52 0.62 2.84 -12.46
CA ALA A 52 1.39 2.91 -13.70
C ALA A 52 1.78 4.35 -14.06
N VAL A 53 0.99 5.34 -13.65
CA VAL A 53 1.33 6.77 -13.71
C VAL A 53 2.55 7.07 -12.84
N GLN A 54 2.61 6.60 -11.59
CA GLN A 54 3.76 6.84 -10.73
C GLN A 54 5.02 6.20 -11.31
N PHE A 55 4.95 4.94 -11.73
CA PHE A 55 6.06 4.26 -12.41
C PHE A 55 6.61 5.08 -13.60
N ARG A 56 5.73 5.58 -14.48
CA ARG A 56 6.11 6.40 -15.62
C ARG A 56 6.77 7.73 -15.23
N ARG A 57 6.47 8.27 -14.05
CA ARG A 57 7.11 9.48 -13.53
C ARG A 57 8.47 9.17 -12.91
N SER A 58 8.58 8.07 -12.17
CA SER A 58 9.77 7.72 -11.39
C SER A 58 10.89 7.11 -12.22
N ILE A 59 10.61 6.50 -13.38
CA ILE A 59 11.61 5.80 -14.20
C ILE A 59 12.76 6.70 -14.68
N ALA A 60 12.53 8.01 -14.80
CA ALA A 60 13.58 8.95 -15.21
C ALA A 60 14.64 9.18 -14.11
N ASP A 61 14.24 9.02 -12.84
CA ASP A 61 15.09 9.26 -11.66
C ASP A 61 15.53 7.96 -10.96
N ALA A 62 15.00 6.80 -11.38
CA ALA A 62 15.34 5.50 -10.85
C ALA A 62 16.59 4.91 -11.51
N SER A 63 17.32 4.07 -10.77
CA SER A 63 18.49 3.33 -11.27
C SER A 63 18.11 2.25 -12.28
N ASP A 64 16.93 1.64 -12.13
CA ASP A 64 16.38 0.67 -13.07
C ASP A 64 14.84 0.60 -13.02
N GLU A 65 14.27 -0.24 -13.90
CA GLU A 65 12.82 -0.46 -13.97
C GLU A 65 12.25 -1.11 -12.69
N ALA A 66 13.01 -1.97 -12.03
CA ALA A 66 12.56 -2.64 -10.82
C ALA A 66 12.44 -1.65 -9.66
N GLU A 67 13.41 -0.75 -9.51
CA GLU A 67 13.34 0.34 -8.55
C GLU A 67 12.13 1.23 -8.83
N ALA A 68 11.96 1.72 -10.06
CA ALA A 68 10.82 2.57 -10.41
C ALA A 68 9.45 1.88 -10.18
N ARG A 69 9.38 0.55 -10.34
CA ARG A 69 8.13 -0.22 -10.17
C ARG A 69 7.84 -0.58 -8.72
N TRP A 70 8.84 -0.85 -7.90
CA TRP A 70 8.64 -1.48 -6.59
C TRP A 70 9.05 -0.60 -5.41
N ASN A 71 9.80 0.47 -5.66
CA ASN A 71 10.20 1.36 -4.59
C ASN A 71 9.04 2.29 -4.20
N TYR A 72 8.59 2.15 -2.96
CA TYR A 72 7.54 2.96 -2.35
C TYR A 72 8.01 4.40 -2.01
N ALA A 73 9.31 4.67 -2.04
CA ALA A 73 9.90 5.94 -1.61
C ALA A 73 10.04 7.02 -2.70
N PHE A 74 9.44 6.81 -3.88
CA PHE A 74 9.40 7.80 -4.98
C PHE A 74 8.11 8.62 -5.00
#